data_AF-A0A1W6Q3C9-F1
#
_entry.id   AF-A0A1W6Q3C9-F1
#
_cell.length_a   1.000
_cell.length_b   1.000
_cell.length_c   1.000
_cell.angle_alpha   90.00
_cell.angle_beta   90.00
_cell.angle_gamma   90.00
#
_symmetry.space_group_name_H-M   'P 1'
#
loop_
_entity.id
_entity.type
_entity.pdbx_description
1 polymer ?
#
loop_
_entity_poly.entity_id
_entity_poly.type
_entity_poly.pdbx_seq_one_letter_code
_entity_poly.pdbx_strand_id
1 'polypeptide(L)'
;MSAPSLVAIEPLDSDNTDRLQAAIDRLSASGGGRLELLAGIHLCRGLRLRSGVDLHLAAGAILRPIPDYAAYAHTTVSVIAEKSDRGMIVASDARRISLTGKGRIEAGCENFIIGDDETVGTFIPAEFRPRVVVFEGCDEVEISSVTISRSPMWTLHFVDCTDVAVRNVTIENDRRLPNTDGIVLDACRGAVIEDCSISTADDGICLKTSIGPEGLAIGRCENILVRRCSVQSLSCALKIGTETHGDVTNVLFEDCSVSSSSRALGIFSRDGGRISNVRFSRISVECRETPDGFWGSGEALTVNVVDRIAERPAGAIENLIVEDVTGRMEGAITIIAAAPSGIRNVSLTRIAVDQQPGELGTGRTYDLRPTNADLAPRADGGGRANAWTRGSDGRVIGLQDYPRGMPAVYVVDVAGILMKEVRITRPTPLPQGWNENDVVFETAAPDGSGAWQN
;
A
#
# COMPACT_ATOMS: atom_id res chain seq x y z
N MET A 1 40.33 8.35 -10.43
CA MET A 1 39.15 7.70 -9.82
C MET A 1 39.68 6.73 -8.78
N SER A 2 39.46 7.00 -7.48
CA SER A 2 39.75 6.00 -6.44
C SER A 2 38.87 4.79 -6.72
N ALA A 3 39.43 3.57 -6.62
CA ALA A 3 38.61 2.36 -6.71
C ALA A 3 37.46 2.46 -5.71
N PRO A 4 36.24 1.99 -6.04
CA PRO A 4 35.15 1.93 -5.07
C PRO A 4 35.64 1.14 -3.86
N SER A 5 35.54 1.73 -2.67
CA SER A 5 35.93 1.06 -1.45
C SER A 5 34.96 -0.10 -1.20
N LEU A 6 35.49 -1.32 -1.13
CA LEU A 6 34.72 -2.54 -0.86
C LEU A 6 35.10 -3.05 0.53
N VAL A 7 34.10 -3.28 1.37
CA VAL A 7 34.24 -3.96 2.66
C VAL A 7 33.35 -5.19 2.63
N ALA A 8 33.95 -6.37 2.62
CA ALA A 8 33.21 -7.63 2.73
C ALA A 8 33.16 -8.09 4.20
N ILE A 9 31.99 -8.55 4.64
CA ILE A 9 31.75 -9.04 6.00
C ILE A 9 31.22 -10.47 5.93
N GLU A 10 31.92 -11.37 6.61
CA GLU A 10 31.45 -12.74 6.91
C GLU A 10 30.47 -12.74 8.08
N PRO A 11 29.49 -13.66 8.08
CA PRO A 11 28.52 -13.81 9.17
C PRO A 11 29.22 -14.15 10.49
N LEU A 12 28.56 -13.84 11.60
CA LEU A 12 28.94 -14.26 12.95
C LEU A 12 27.74 -14.94 13.64
N ASP A 13 28.03 -15.86 14.56
CA ASP A 13 27.02 -16.51 15.42
C ASP A 13 26.42 -15.55 16.49
N SER A 14 26.76 -14.27 16.43
CA SER A 14 26.35 -13.22 17.37
C SER A 14 25.88 -11.96 16.65
N ASP A 15 25.40 -10.97 17.41
CA ASP A 15 25.00 -9.66 16.88
C ASP A 15 26.17 -8.98 16.13
N ASN A 16 25.94 -8.61 14.86
CA ASN A 16 26.90 -7.94 13.98
C ASN A 16 26.72 -6.41 13.94
N THR A 17 25.73 -5.84 14.65
CA THR A 17 25.30 -4.43 14.50
C THR A 17 26.46 -3.45 14.46
N ASP A 18 27.31 -3.45 15.48
CA ASP A 18 28.38 -2.46 15.61
C ASP A 18 29.43 -2.61 14.50
N ARG A 19 29.69 -3.84 14.07
CA ARG A 19 30.62 -4.15 12.96
C ARG A 19 30.06 -3.65 11.63
N LEU A 20 28.77 -3.91 11.37
CA LEU A 20 28.08 -3.45 10.16
C LEU A 20 28.00 -1.92 10.13
N GLN A 21 27.56 -1.30 11.23
CA GLN A 21 27.43 0.16 11.32
C GLN A 21 28.77 0.87 11.16
N ALA A 22 29.84 0.37 11.80
CA ALA A 22 31.18 0.93 11.64
C ALA A 22 31.74 0.77 10.22
N ALA A 23 31.31 -0.25 9.47
CA ALA A 23 31.67 -0.37 8.06
C ALA A 23 30.91 0.65 7.20
N ILE A 24 29.60 0.80 7.41
CA ILE A 24 28.77 1.81 6.73
C ILE A 24 29.34 3.21 6.94
N ASP A 25 29.60 3.59 8.20
CA ASP A 25 30.07 4.94 8.54
C ASP A 25 31.46 5.21 7.93
N ARG A 26 32.37 4.21 7.94
CA ARG A 26 33.70 4.35 7.32
C ARG A 26 33.65 4.48 5.80
N LEU A 27 32.80 3.70 5.14
CA LEU A 27 32.62 3.78 3.68
C LEU A 27 32.11 5.17 3.29
N SER A 28 31.08 5.67 3.99
CA SER A 28 30.53 7.00 3.75
C SER A 28 31.55 8.11 3.99
N ALA A 29 32.28 8.06 5.11
CA ALA A 29 33.36 9.02 5.42
C ALA A 29 34.50 9.00 4.37
N SER A 30 34.66 7.89 3.65
CA SER A 30 35.66 7.73 2.59
C SER A 30 35.13 8.13 1.20
N GLY A 31 33.94 8.73 1.11
CA GLY A 31 33.32 9.18 -0.14
C GLY A 31 32.37 8.18 -0.79
N GLY A 32 32.04 7.09 -0.09
CA GLY A 32 31.14 6.04 -0.54
C GLY A 32 31.84 4.72 -0.87
N GLY A 33 31.04 3.69 -1.12
CA GLY A 33 31.51 2.35 -1.42
C GLY A 33 30.48 1.27 -1.13
N ARG A 34 30.91 0.02 -1.23
CA ARG A 34 30.06 -1.15 -1.03
C ARG A 34 30.40 -1.85 0.27
N LEU A 35 29.39 -2.04 1.11
CA LEU A 35 29.41 -3.03 2.18
C LEU A 35 28.79 -4.32 1.65
N GLU A 36 29.58 -5.35 1.44
CA GLU A 36 29.13 -6.66 0.96
C GLU A 36 28.97 -7.64 2.13
N LEU A 37 27.74 -8.10 2.36
CA LEU A 37 27.46 -9.20 3.28
C LEU A 37 27.61 -10.52 2.52
N LEU A 38 28.56 -11.34 2.95
CA LEU A 38 28.82 -12.65 2.35
C LEU A 38 27.78 -13.69 2.79
N ALA A 39 27.76 -14.84 2.13
CA ALA A 39 26.79 -15.90 2.39
C ALA A 39 26.75 -16.32 3.87
N GLY A 40 25.53 -16.58 4.36
CA GLY A 40 25.25 -16.92 5.75
C GLY A 40 24.38 -15.87 6.46
N ILE A 41 24.10 -16.11 7.74
CA ILE A 41 23.16 -15.32 8.53
C ILE A 41 23.91 -14.19 9.25
N HIS A 42 23.52 -12.96 8.99
CA HIS A 42 23.98 -11.75 9.65
C HIS A 42 22.91 -11.26 10.60
N LEU A 43 23.03 -11.60 11.88
CA LEU A 43 22.15 -11.07 12.93
C LEU A 43 22.49 -9.61 13.20
N CYS A 44 21.49 -8.72 13.25
CA CYS A 44 21.71 -7.32 13.60
C CYS A 44 20.48 -6.68 14.27
N ARG A 45 20.70 -5.57 14.96
CA ARG A 45 19.68 -4.62 15.39
C ARG A 45 19.46 -3.58 14.29
N GLY A 46 18.94 -2.41 14.63
CA GLY A 46 18.78 -1.29 13.70
C GLY A 46 20.09 -0.85 13.04
N LEU A 47 20.08 -0.68 11.72
CA LEU A 47 21.19 -0.10 10.94
C LEU A 47 20.77 1.24 10.34
N ARG A 48 21.71 2.20 10.30
CA ARG A 48 21.53 3.48 9.61
C ARG A 48 22.45 3.55 8.40
N LEU A 49 21.88 3.48 7.20
CA LEU A 49 22.61 3.73 5.96
C LEU A 49 23.03 5.20 5.86
N ARG A 50 24.08 5.44 5.09
CA ARG A 50 24.73 6.76 4.94
C ARG A 50 24.97 7.05 3.46
N SER A 51 25.10 8.32 3.11
CA SER A 51 25.33 8.77 1.73
C SER A 51 26.49 8.05 1.06
N GLY A 52 26.30 7.64 -0.20
CA GLY A 52 27.28 6.96 -1.03
C GLY A 52 27.48 5.48 -0.73
N VAL A 53 26.71 4.88 0.19
CA VAL A 53 26.88 3.48 0.60
C VAL A 53 25.88 2.57 -0.11
N ASP A 54 26.40 1.50 -0.71
CA ASP A 54 25.65 0.33 -1.19
C ASP A 54 25.76 -0.80 -0.15
N LEU A 55 24.65 -1.12 0.54
CA LEU A 55 24.53 -2.34 1.33
C LEU A 55 24.17 -3.48 0.39
N HIS A 56 25.18 -4.28 0.03
CA HIS A 56 25.06 -5.38 -0.91
C HIS A 56 24.90 -6.72 -0.18
N LEU A 57 23.77 -7.41 -0.37
CA LEU A 57 23.52 -8.76 0.12
C LEU A 57 23.92 -9.76 -0.96
N ALA A 58 25.08 -10.42 -0.80
CA ALA A 58 25.53 -11.43 -1.75
C ALA A 58 24.56 -12.62 -1.84
N ALA A 59 24.66 -13.42 -2.89
CA ALA A 59 23.88 -14.64 -3.01
C ALA A 59 24.12 -15.56 -1.79
N GLY A 60 23.05 -15.99 -1.14
CA GLY A 60 23.10 -16.79 0.09
C GLY A 60 23.31 -15.99 1.39
N ALA A 61 23.48 -14.66 1.31
CA ALA A 61 23.48 -13.81 2.50
C ALA A 61 22.05 -13.61 3.00
N ILE A 62 21.87 -13.71 4.31
CA ILE A 62 20.61 -13.44 5.01
C ILE A 62 20.90 -12.38 6.06
N LEU A 63 20.42 -11.15 5.86
CA LEU A 63 20.36 -10.16 6.91
C LEU A 63 19.12 -10.46 7.77
N ARG A 64 19.32 -10.77 9.05
CA ARG A 64 18.24 -11.15 9.96
C ARG A 64 18.18 -10.17 11.13
N PRO A 65 17.31 -9.15 11.05
CA PRO A 65 17.10 -8.24 12.15
C PRO A 65 16.59 -8.96 13.42
N ILE A 66 17.03 -8.54 14.60
CA ILE A 66 16.63 -9.12 15.88
C ILE A 66 15.14 -8.83 16.11
N PRO A 67 14.29 -9.83 16.40
CA PRO A 67 12.85 -9.64 16.46
C PRO A 67 12.38 -9.04 17.79
N ASP A 68 12.91 -7.87 18.15
CA ASP A 68 12.55 -7.11 19.35
C ASP A 68 12.41 -5.63 18.99
N TYR A 69 11.23 -5.05 19.25
CA TYR A 69 10.98 -3.63 19.00
C TYR A 69 11.97 -2.72 19.73
N ALA A 70 12.38 -3.09 20.95
CA ALA A 70 13.34 -2.34 21.76
C ALA A 70 14.74 -2.28 21.15
N ALA A 71 15.11 -3.28 20.34
CA ALA A 71 16.40 -3.34 19.66
C ALA A 71 16.60 -2.22 18.62
N TYR A 72 15.52 -1.55 18.20
CA TYR A 72 15.53 -0.47 17.20
C TYR A 72 15.43 0.93 17.82
N ALA A 73 15.71 1.08 19.11
CA ALA A 73 15.58 2.36 19.82
C ALA A 73 16.46 3.50 19.24
N HIS A 74 17.52 3.19 18.49
CA HIS A 74 18.41 4.16 17.84
C HIS A 74 18.14 4.38 16.34
N THR A 75 17.18 3.64 15.77
CA THR A 75 16.73 3.77 14.37
C THR A 75 15.28 4.25 14.32
N THR A 76 15.04 5.38 14.99
CA THR A 76 13.76 6.08 14.96
C THR A 76 13.55 6.82 13.65
N VAL A 77 12.29 7.06 13.33
CA VAL A 77 11.81 7.69 12.08
C VAL A 77 10.70 8.71 12.39
N SER A 78 10.54 9.70 11.53
CA SER A 78 9.69 10.87 11.81
C SER A 78 8.20 10.64 11.53
N VAL A 79 7.87 9.92 10.45
CA VAL A 79 6.48 9.60 10.10
C VAL A 79 6.03 8.37 10.87
N ILE A 80 5.09 8.53 11.79
CA ILE A 80 4.53 7.44 12.59
C ILE A 80 3.40 6.77 11.82
N ALA A 81 3.48 5.44 11.67
CA ALA A 81 2.41 4.62 11.10
C ALA A 81 1.87 3.70 12.20
N GLU A 82 0.57 3.85 12.53
CA GLU A 82 -0.02 3.28 13.75
C GLU A 82 0.76 3.70 15.00
N LYS A 83 1.45 2.76 15.67
CA LYS A 83 2.38 3.03 16.79
C LYS A 83 3.84 2.73 16.46
N SER A 84 4.16 2.61 15.17
CA SER A 84 5.52 2.34 14.71
C SER A 84 6.31 3.62 14.46
N ASP A 85 7.30 3.84 15.32
CA ASP A 85 8.26 4.94 15.25
C ASP A 85 9.69 4.49 14.92
N ARG A 86 9.87 3.23 14.49
CA ARG A 86 11.19 2.60 14.28
C ARG A 86 11.29 1.82 12.97
N GLY A 87 12.51 1.74 12.43
CA GLY A 87 12.87 0.92 11.28
C GLY A 87 14.06 -0.01 11.54
N MET A 88 14.12 -1.16 10.87
CA MET A 88 15.26 -2.09 10.95
C MET A 88 16.46 -1.57 10.17
N ILE A 89 16.22 -0.97 9.00
CA ILE A 89 17.21 -0.28 8.19
C ILE A 89 16.66 1.12 7.90
N VAL A 90 17.37 2.15 8.32
CA VAL A 90 16.94 3.54 8.13
C VAL A 90 17.97 4.37 7.39
N ALA A 91 17.51 5.40 6.71
CA ALA A 91 18.35 6.47 6.17
C ALA A 91 17.60 7.79 6.34
N SER A 92 18.35 8.86 6.60
CA SER A 92 17.77 10.20 6.76
C SER A 92 18.71 11.20 6.08
N ASP A 93 18.16 12.07 5.24
CA ASP A 93 18.88 13.14 4.54
C ASP A 93 20.15 12.65 3.81
N ALA A 94 20.04 11.45 3.21
CA ALA A 94 21.17 10.78 2.57
C ALA A 94 21.06 10.81 1.04
N ARG A 95 22.21 10.78 0.35
CA ARG A 95 22.26 10.81 -1.11
C ARG A 95 23.07 9.65 -1.69
N ARG A 96 22.64 9.07 -2.82
CA ARG A 96 23.28 7.89 -3.45
C ARG A 96 23.37 6.73 -2.49
N ILE A 97 22.21 6.25 -2.05
CA ILE A 97 22.12 5.10 -1.14
C ILE A 97 21.55 3.91 -1.89
N SER A 98 22.09 2.72 -1.59
CA SER A 98 21.63 1.51 -2.25
C SER A 98 21.49 0.32 -1.30
N LEU A 99 20.48 -0.51 -1.55
CA LEU A 99 20.32 -1.84 -0.96
C LEU A 99 20.18 -2.84 -2.12
N THR A 100 21.23 -3.60 -2.37
CA THR A 100 21.33 -4.40 -3.60
C THR A 100 21.71 -5.84 -3.35
N GLY A 101 21.65 -6.67 -4.38
CA GLY A 101 22.19 -8.03 -4.38
C GLY A 101 21.12 -9.11 -4.29
N LYS A 102 21.53 -10.38 -4.39
CA LYS A 102 20.62 -11.54 -4.50
C LYS A 102 20.36 -12.22 -3.15
N GLY A 103 20.82 -11.62 -2.06
CA GLY A 103 20.56 -12.08 -0.70
C GLY A 103 19.16 -11.71 -0.21
N ARG A 104 18.91 -11.97 1.06
CA ARG A 104 17.59 -11.85 1.68
C ARG A 104 17.61 -11.01 2.94
N ILE A 105 16.52 -10.31 3.21
CA ILE A 105 16.17 -9.78 4.53
C ILE A 105 15.02 -10.62 5.08
N GLU A 106 15.24 -11.26 6.24
CA GLU A 106 14.21 -12.05 6.93
C GLU A 106 13.79 -11.32 8.20
N ALA A 107 12.66 -10.60 8.16
CA ALA A 107 12.27 -9.64 9.20
C ALA A 107 11.51 -10.23 10.41
N GLY A 108 11.18 -11.53 10.38
CA GLY A 108 10.73 -12.25 11.58
C GLY A 108 9.35 -11.87 12.12
N CYS A 109 8.35 -11.63 11.26
CA CYS A 109 6.99 -11.22 11.63
C CYS A 109 6.28 -12.09 12.68
N GLU A 110 6.61 -13.37 12.79
CA GLU A 110 6.01 -14.31 13.75
C GLU A 110 6.16 -13.85 15.20
N ASN A 111 7.22 -13.10 15.49
CA ASN A 111 7.49 -12.57 16.84
C ASN A 111 6.61 -11.36 17.18
N PHE A 112 5.86 -10.87 16.20
CA PHE A 112 4.96 -9.72 16.31
C PHE A 112 3.50 -10.11 16.09
N ILE A 113 3.17 -11.40 16.22
CA ILE A 113 1.81 -11.94 16.24
C ILE A 113 1.47 -12.30 17.68
N ILE A 114 0.40 -11.73 18.23
CA ILE A 114 -0.03 -11.96 19.62
C ILE A 114 -1.31 -12.81 19.73
N GLY A 115 -1.91 -13.16 18.59
CA GLY A 115 -3.10 -13.99 18.52
C GLY A 115 -3.59 -14.17 17.09
N ASP A 116 -4.70 -14.88 16.94
CA ASP A 116 -5.37 -15.13 15.66
C ASP A 116 -6.86 -14.82 15.83
N ASP A 117 -7.41 -13.96 14.97
CA ASP A 117 -8.84 -13.72 14.87
C ASP A 117 -9.37 -14.35 13.58
N GLU A 118 -9.63 -15.66 13.67
CA GLU A 118 -10.16 -16.46 12.57
C GLU A 118 -11.53 -15.96 12.07
N THR A 119 -12.29 -15.25 12.91
CA THR A 119 -13.63 -14.75 12.55
C THR A 119 -13.59 -13.65 11.49
N VAL A 120 -12.47 -12.92 11.43
CA VAL A 120 -12.22 -11.86 10.45
C VAL A 120 -11.01 -12.14 9.56
N GLY A 121 -10.40 -13.33 9.69
CA GLY A 121 -9.37 -13.85 8.79
C GLY A 121 -7.96 -13.30 9.00
N THR A 122 -7.70 -12.55 10.08
CA THR A 122 -6.42 -11.87 10.31
C THR A 122 -5.74 -12.32 11.60
N PHE A 123 -4.40 -12.34 11.60
CA PHE A 123 -3.66 -12.37 12.86
C PHE A 123 -3.88 -11.08 13.66
N ILE A 124 -3.80 -11.20 14.98
CA ILE A 124 -3.79 -10.05 15.90
C ILE A 124 -2.34 -9.56 15.97
N PRO A 125 -2.01 -8.39 15.40
CA PRO A 125 -0.66 -7.87 15.45
C PRO A 125 -0.31 -7.36 16.86
N ALA A 126 0.96 -7.50 17.23
CA ALA A 126 1.53 -6.74 18.34
C ALA A 126 1.36 -5.23 18.08
N GLU A 127 1.18 -4.48 19.17
CA GLU A 127 0.97 -3.03 19.12
C GLU A 127 2.20 -2.29 18.54
N PHE A 128 3.40 -2.68 18.98
CA PHE A 128 4.66 -2.09 18.55
C PHE A 128 5.40 -3.02 17.59
N ARG A 129 5.51 -2.60 16.33
CA ARG A 129 6.13 -3.38 15.24
C ARG A 129 7.07 -2.47 14.44
N PRO A 130 8.32 -2.88 14.18
CA PRO A 130 9.24 -2.06 13.40
C PRO A 130 8.93 -2.18 11.90
N ARG A 131 9.18 -1.13 11.12
CA ARG A 131 9.22 -1.23 9.65
C ARG A 131 10.54 -1.84 9.19
N VAL A 132 10.59 -2.47 8.01
CA VAL A 132 11.83 -3.12 7.56
C VAL A 132 12.82 -2.09 7.04
N VAL A 133 12.45 -1.33 6.01
CA VAL A 133 13.28 -0.26 5.45
C VAL A 133 12.51 1.06 5.48
N VAL A 134 13.11 2.11 6.05
CA VAL A 134 12.53 3.45 6.07
C VAL A 134 13.57 4.50 5.69
N PHE A 135 13.44 5.10 4.52
CA PHE A 135 14.32 6.17 4.06
C PHE A 135 13.56 7.50 4.04
N GLU A 136 14.10 8.51 4.70
CA GLU A 136 13.48 9.83 4.86
C GLU A 136 14.36 10.91 4.23
N GLY A 137 13.79 11.79 3.40
CA GLY A 137 14.51 12.91 2.79
C GLY A 137 15.71 12.50 1.92
N CYS A 138 15.69 11.29 1.34
CA CYS A 138 16.82 10.75 0.59
C CYS A 138 16.75 11.09 -0.91
N ASP A 139 17.91 11.24 -1.55
CA ASP A 139 18.06 11.57 -2.98
C ASP A 139 18.91 10.52 -3.70
N GLU A 140 18.53 10.11 -4.91
CA GLU A 140 19.18 9.02 -5.67
C GLU A 140 19.22 7.71 -4.86
N VAL A 141 18.05 7.08 -4.70
CA VAL A 141 17.84 5.85 -3.94
C VAL A 141 17.71 4.66 -4.88
N GLU A 142 18.45 3.57 -4.62
CA GLU A 142 18.30 2.31 -5.37
C GLU A 142 18.05 1.11 -4.44
N ILE A 143 16.96 0.38 -4.65
CA ILE A 143 16.77 -0.97 -4.11
C ILE A 143 16.72 -1.95 -5.27
N SER A 144 17.61 -2.94 -5.32
CA SER A 144 17.62 -3.85 -6.47
C SER A 144 18.00 -5.31 -6.17
N SER A 145 17.27 -6.24 -6.80
CA SER A 145 17.52 -7.70 -6.79
C SER A 145 17.35 -8.43 -5.45
N VAL A 146 17.06 -7.72 -4.35
CA VAL A 146 16.92 -8.30 -3.02
C VAL A 146 15.57 -8.98 -2.82
N THR A 147 15.54 -9.99 -1.94
CA THR A 147 14.28 -10.54 -1.41
C THR A 147 14.07 -10.05 0.01
N ILE A 148 12.88 -9.57 0.34
CA ILE A 148 12.48 -9.19 1.70
C ILE A 148 11.27 -10.04 2.08
N SER A 149 11.31 -10.66 3.25
CA SER A 149 10.21 -11.52 3.68
C SER A 149 9.87 -11.34 5.15
N ARG A 150 8.66 -11.77 5.50
CA ARG A 150 8.18 -11.82 6.89
C ARG A 150 8.24 -10.44 7.55
N SER A 151 7.84 -9.39 6.84
CA SER A 151 7.76 -8.05 7.41
C SER A 151 6.73 -8.02 8.54
N PRO A 152 7.05 -7.50 9.74
CA PRO A 152 6.07 -7.30 10.78
C PRO A 152 5.22 -6.04 10.56
N MET A 153 5.61 -5.12 9.67
CA MET A 153 4.87 -3.90 9.35
C MET A 153 5.12 -3.50 7.87
N TRP A 154 5.02 -2.23 7.48
CA TRP A 154 5.37 -1.76 6.13
C TRP A 154 6.81 -2.12 5.79
N THR A 155 7.00 -2.61 4.57
CA THR A 155 8.24 -3.28 4.17
C THR A 155 9.26 -2.27 3.65
N LEU A 156 8.97 -1.61 2.53
CA LEU A 156 9.78 -0.54 1.97
C LEU A 156 9.02 0.77 2.07
N HIS A 157 9.50 1.71 2.89
CA HIS A 157 8.87 3.01 3.10
C HIS A 157 9.82 4.15 2.74
N PHE A 158 9.48 4.90 1.70
CA PHE A 158 10.23 6.08 1.27
C PHE A 158 9.42 7.32 1.60
N VAL A 159 10.01 8.23 2.38
CA VAL A 159 9.36 9.44 2.90
C VAL A 159 10.08 10.65 2.33
N ASP A 160 9.38 11.49 1.58
CA ASP A 160 9.90 12.69 0.91
C ASP A 160 11.23 12.45 0.15
N CYS A 161 11.33 11.29 -0.51
CA CYS A 161 12.52 10.93 -1.28
C CYS A 161 12.40 11.42 -2.74
N THR A 162 13.55 11.70 -3.37
CA THR A 162 13.64 12.10 -4.78
C THR A 162 14.53 11.13 -5.54
N ASP A 163 14.17 10.82 -6.80
CA ASP A 163 14.87 9.84 -7.64
C ASP A 163 14.98 8.46 -6.96
N VAL A 164 13.83 7.81 -6.79
CA VAL A 164 13.72 6.48 -6.16
C VAL A 164 13.57 5.41 -7.23
N ALA A 165 14.44 4.41 -7.20
CA ALA A 165 14.34 3.26 -8.07
C ALA A 165 14.26 1.94 -7.27
N VAL A 166 13.22 1.16 -7.53
CA VAL A 166 13.07 -0.20 -6.99
C VAL A 166 12.94 -1.18 -8.14
N ARG A 167 13.89 -2.10 -8.28
CA ARG A 167 14.00 -2.99 -9.45
C ARG A 167 14.24 -4.44 -9.08
N ASN A 168 13.49 -5.36 -9.69
CA ASN A 168 13.72 -6.79 -9.50
C ASN A 168 13.68 -7.22 -8.02
N VAL A 169 12.82 -6.59 -7.22
CA VAL A 169 12.67 -6.88 -5.79
C VAL A 169 11.53 -7.88 -5.58
N THR A 170 11.75 -8.82 -4.68
CA THR A 170 10.72 -9.75 -4.22
C THR A 170 10.32 -9.42 -2.78
N ILE A 171 9.03 -9.22 -2.52
CA ILE A 171 8.46 -9.06 -1.18
C ILE A 171 7.50 -10.23 -0.90
N GLU A 172 7.77 -10.99 0.17
CA GLU A 172 7.00 -12.17 0.60
C GLU A 172 6.59 -12.03 2.07
N ASN A 173 5.45 -11.38 2.31
CA ASN A 173 4.91 -11.19 3.65
C ASN A 173 3.82 -12.21 3.96
N ASP A 174 3.58 -12.42 5.26
CA ASP A 174 2.44 -13.22 5.70
C ASP A 174 1.15 -12.50 5.33
N ARG A 175 0.31 -13.12 4.51
CA ARG A 175 -0.90 -12.50 3.96
C ARG A 175 -2.01 -12.33 4.99
N ARG A 176 -1.85 -12.81 6.22
CA ARG A 176 -2.84 -12.65 7.30
C ARG A 176 -2.41 -11.62 8.34
N LEU A 177 -1.18 -11.11 8.29
CA LEU A 177 -0.70 -10.09 9.23
C LEU A 177 -0.98 -8.68 8.70
N PRO A 178 -1.90 -7.90 9.31
CA PRO A 178 -2.28 -6.58 8.79
C PRO A 178 -1.13 -5.57 8.81
N ASN A 179 -1.24 -4.49 8.02
CA ASN A 179 -0.25 -3.42 7.89
C ASN A 179 1.12 -3.90 7.37
N THR A 180 1.13 -4.90 6.49
CA THR A 180 2.33 -5.44 5.86
C THR A 180 2.48 -4.99 4.42
N ASP A 181 2.29 -3.69 4.18
CA ASP A 181 2.41 -3.06 2.88
C ASP A 181 3.76 -3.38 2.22
N GLY A 182 3.75 -3.54 0.90
CA GLY A 182 4.94 -3.86 0.12
C GLY A 182 5.84 -2.64 -0.06
N ILE A 183 5.49 -1.79 -1.02
CA ILE A 183 6.24 -0.58 -1.35
C ILE A 183 5.36 0.63 -1.10
N VAL A 184 5.79 1.51 -0.19
CA VAL A 184 5.10 2.74 0.17
C VAL A 184 5.95 3.94 -0.27
N LEU A 185 5.43 4.70 -1.23
CA LEU A 185 5.98 5.99 -1.67
C LEU A 185 5.19 7.11 -0.99
N ASP A 186 5.76 7.70 0.04
CA ASP A 186 5.14 8.77 0.82
C ASP A 186 5.78 10.11 0.46
N ALA A 187 5.04 10.97 -0.25
CA ALA A 187 5.51 12.26 -0.78
C ALA A 187 6.79 12.20 -1.64
N CYS A 188 6.99 11.14 -2.41
CA CYS A 188 8.16 10.95 -3.25
C CYS A 188 8.04 11.62 -4.63
N ARG A 189 9.18 12.04 -5.22
CA ARG A 189 9.21 12.70 -6.54
C ARG A 189 10.18 11.99 -7.49
N GLY A 190 9.69 11.63 -8.68
CA GLY A 190 10.49 10.89 -9.66
C GLY A 190 10.82 9.49 -9.13
N ALA A 191 9.85 8.59 -9.14
CA ALA A 191 10.05 7.22 -8.70
C ALA A 191 9.73 6.22 -9.80
N VAL A 192 10.55 5.18 -9.92
CA VAL A 192 10.34 4.05 -10.84
C VAL A 192 10.36 2.75 -10.05
N ILE A 193 9.24 2.04 -10.04
CA ILE A 193 9.10 0.71 -9.48
C ILE A 193 8.89 -0.25 -10.65
N GLU A 194 9.83 -1.18 -10.87
CA GLU A 194 9.73 -2.09 -12.01
C GLU A 194 10.23 -3.51 -11.75
N ASP A 195 9.65 -4.46 -12.48
CA ASP A 195 10.07 -5.86 -12.48
C ASP A 195 9.99 -6.53 -11.08
N CYS A 196 9.07 -6.08 -10.22
CA CYS A 196 8.96 -6.55 -8.83
C CYS A 196 7.86 -7.62 -8.66
N SER A 197 8.05 -8.51 -7.68
CA SER A 197 7.06 -9.51 -7.25
C SER A 197 6.68 -9.27 -5.79
N ILE A 198 5.41 -9.03 -5.51
CA ILE A 198 4.95 -8.57 -4.18
C ILE A 198 3.77 -9.44 -3.73
N SER A 199 3.85 -9.99 -2.51
CA SER A 199 2.78 -10.70 -1.84
C SER A 199 2.61 -10.21 -0.42
N THR A 200 1.46 -9.61 -0.12
CA THR A 200 1.19 -8.89 1.13
C THR A 200 -0.20 -9.18 1.68
N ALA A 201 -0.39 -8.95 2.98
CA ALA A 201 -1.73 -8.88 3.57
C ALA A 201 -2.39 -7.55 3.21
N ASP A 202 -1.62 -6.48 3.33
CA ASP A 202 -2.07 -5.11 3.09
C ASP A 202 -1.66 -4.64 1.68
N ASP A 203 -1.60 -3.33 1.44
CA ASP A 203 -1.36 -2.76 0.13
C ASP A 203 -0.07 -3.27 -0.56
N GLY A 204 -0.13 -3.56 -1.86
CA GLY A 204 1.02 -4.04 -2.61
C GLY A 204 2.03 -2.92 -2.92
N ILE A 205 1.64 -1.99 -3.78
CA ILE A 205 2.37 -0.75 -4.08
C ILE A 205 1.43 0.42 -3.83
N CYS A 206 1.82 1.29 -2.90
CA CYS A 206 0.96 2.32 -2.33
C CYS A 206 1.64 3.69 -2.39
N LEU A 207 0.93 4.70 -2.87
CA LEU A 207 1.35 6.10 -2.81
C LEU A 207 0.58 6.83 -1.71
N LYS A 208 1.30 7.55 -0.86
CA LYS A 208 0.74 8.31 0.26
C LYS A 208 1.33 9.73 0.27
N THR A 209 0.69 10.62 1.00
CA THR A 209 1.24 11.92 1.41
C THR A 209 0.83 12.16 2.87
N SER A 210 1.69 11.78 3.81
CA SER A 210 1.46 11.85 5.26
C SER A 210 1.57 13.27 5.83
N ILE A 211 1.20 13.40 7.11
CA ILE A 211 1.44 14.60 7.91
C ILE A 211 2.78 14.47 8.64
N GLY A 212 3.57 15.54 8.63
CA GLY A 212 4.78 15.66 9.42
C GLY A 212 4.50 16.11 10.86
N PRO A 213 5.53 16.13 11.73
CA PRO A 213 5.38 16.54 13.13
C PRO A 213 4.76 17.93 13.35
N GLU A 214 4.84 18.81 12.35
CA GLU A 214 4.27 20.17 12.39
C GLU A 214 2.76 20.23 12.06
N GLY A 215 2.12 19.08 11.77
CA GLY A 215 0.70 19.04 11.41
C GLY A 215 0.40 19.39 9.95
N LEU A 216 1.43 19.58 9.14
CA LEU A 216 1.37 19.89 7.70
C LEU A 216 1.72 18.66 6.86
N ALA A 217 1.23 18.63 5.61
CA ALA A 217 1.65 17.61 4.65
C ALA A 217 3.17 17.62 4.48
N ILE A 218 3.82 16.44 4.53
CA ILE A 218 5.27 16.33 4.38
C ILE A 218 5.76 16.70 2.97
N GLY A 219 4.87 16.64 1.98
CA GLY A 219 5.20 16.92 0.59
C GLY A 219 4.12 16.43 -0.37
N ARG A 220 4.53 16.10 -1.59
CA ARG A 220 3.65 15.66 -2.68
C ARG A 220 4.23 14.44 -3.38
N CYS A 221 3.38 13.59 -3.95
CA CYS A 221 3.82 12.55 -4.88
C CYS A 221 3.74 13.08 -6.31
N GLU A 222 4.85 12.98 -7.07
CA GLU A 222 4.89 13.52 -8.44
C GLU A 222 5.78 12.68 -9.37
N ASN A 223 5.31 12.43 -10.59
CA ASN A 223 6.04 11.74 -11.65
C ASN A 223 6.46 10.32 -11.22
N ILE A 224 5.47 9.46 -11.02
CA ILE A 224 5.65 8.10 -10.53
C ILE A 224 5.30 7.10 -11.63
N LEU A 225 6.20 6.15 -11.87
CA LEU A 225 6.02 5.03 -12.80
C LEU A 225 6.11 3.71 -12.06
N VAL A 226 5.06 2.90 -12.16
CA VAL A 226 5.03 1.52 -11.69
C VAL A 226 4.77 0.62 -12.88
N ARG A 227 5.67 -0.33 -13.18
CA ARG A 227 5.48 -1.19 -14.35
C ARG A 227 6.05 -2.59 -14.25
N ARG A 228 5.47 -3.54 -14.97
CA ARG A 228 5.95 -4.94 -15.02
C ARG A 228 6.04 -5.60 -13.63
N CYS A 229 5.09 -5.27 -12.75
CA CYS A 229 5.02 -5.85 -11.41
C CYS A 229 3.95 -6.94 -11.32
N SER A 230 4.25 -8.02 -10.60
CA SER A 230 3.28 -9.04 -10.20
C SER A 230 2.91 -8.83 -8.74
N VAL A 231 1.62 -8.60 -8.44
CA VAL A 231 1.18 -8.19 -7.11
C VAL A 231 0.03 -9.06 -6.61
N GLN A 232 0.13 -9.47 -5.34
CA GLN A 232 -0.91 -10.15 -4.57
C GLN A 232 -1.13 -9.40 -3.26
N SER A 233 -2.37 -9.01 -2.96
CA SER A 233 -2.70 -8.21 -1.78
C SER A 233 -4.09 -8.56 -1.26
N LEU A 234 -4.25 -8.82 0.04
CA LEU A 234 -5.60 -8.96 0.63
C LEU A 234 -6.25 -7.59 0.95
N SER A 235 -5.54 -6.48 0.74
CA SER A 235 -6.08 -5.12 0.69
C SER A 235 -6.11 -4.63 -0.78
N CYS A 236 -5.34 -3.61 -1.17
CA CYS A 236 -5.27 -3.15 -2.57
C CYS A 236 -3.89 -3.34 -3.22
N ALA A 237 -3.85 -3.99 -4.39
CA ALA A 237 -2.60 -4.29 -5.07
C ALA A 237 -1.85 -3.04 -5.57
N LEU A 238 -2.53 -2.13 -6.27
CA LEU A 238 -1.97 -0.89 -6.81
C LEU A 238 -2.82 0.29 -6.33
N LYS A 239 -2.27 1.11 -5.43
CA LYS A 239 -3.06 2.06 -4.64
C LYS A 239 -2.47 3.47 -4.58
N ILE A 240 -3.36 4.46 -4.57
CA ILE A 240 -3.09 5.80 -4.05
C ILE A 240 -3.99 6.02 -2.81
N GLY A 241 -3.39 6.41 -1.68
CA GLY A 241 -4.06 6.71 -0.42
C GLY A 241 -3.86 5.67 0.69
N THR A 242 -4.53 5.80 1.82
CA THR A 242 -5.58 6.76 2.13
C THR A 242 -5.04 8.11 2.60
N GLU A 243 -3.84 8.15 3.20
CA GLU A 243 -3.15 9.40 3.58
C GLU A 243 -2.86 10.22 2.32
N THR A 244 -3.61 11.30 2.14
CA THR A 244 -3.60 12.14 0.92
C THR A 244 -3.53 13.62 1.28
N HIS A 245 -2.67 13.98 2.24
CA HIS A 245 -2.58 15.34 2.77
C HIS A 245 -1.96 16.34 1.79
N GLY A 246 -1.08 15.87 0.92
CA GLY A 246 -0.49 16.62 -0.18
C GLY A 246 -0.90 16.05 -1.54
N ASP A 247 -0.67 16.84 -2.58
CA ASP A 247 -1.08 16.47 -3.94
C ASP A 247 -0.36 15.20 -4.43
N VAL A 248 -1.05 14.44 -5.28
CA VAL A 248 -0.51 13.29 -6.01
C VAL A 248 -0.76 13.54 -7.49
N THR A 249 0.28 13.67 -8.31
CA THR A 249 0.11 14.03 -9.73
C THR A 249 1.04 13.27 -10.66
N ASN A 250 0.56 13.00 -11.87
CA ASN A 250 1.30 12.30 -12.93
C ASN A 250 1.78 10.91 -12.47
N VAL A 251 0.84 9.98 -12.33
CA VAL A 251 1.10 8.61 -11.89
C VAL A 251 0.68 7.64 -13.00
N LEU A 252 1.59 6.75 -13.39
CA LEU A 252 1.35 5.70 -14.36
C LEU A 252 1.61 4.32 -13.73
N PHE A 253 0.56 3.49 -13.71
CA PHE A 253 0.67 2.05 -13.48
C PHE A 253 0.48 1.35 -14.83
N GLU A 254 1.46 0.59 -15.30
CA GLU A 254 1.37 -0.09 -16.60
C GLU A 254 1.97 -1.50 -16.63
N ASP A 255 1.44 -2.38 -17.47
CA ASP A 255 2.00 -3.72 -17.71
C ASP A 255 2.12 -4.58 -16.43
N CYS A 256 1.17 -4.44 -15.50
CA CYS A 256 1.16 -5.18 -14.23
C CYS A 256 0.20 -6.37 -14.26
N SER A 257 0.47 -7.37 -13.43
CA SER A 257 -0.44 -8.50 -13.19
C SER A 257 -0.85 -8.56 -11.73
N VAL A 258 -2.15 -8.40 -11.45
CA VAL A 258 -2.73 -8.58 -10.12
C VAL A 258 -3.36 -9.96 -10.05
N SER A 259 -3.00 -10.74 -9.02
CA SER A 259 -3.60 -12.06 -8.78
C SER A 259 -4.01 -12.26 -7.34
N SER A 260 -4.97 -13.16 -7.11
CA SER A 260 -5.40 -13.58 -5.76
C SER A 260 -5.60 -12.43 -4.78
N SER A 261 -6.13 -11.29 -5.24
CA SER A 261 -6.17 -10.04 -4.45
C SER A 261 -7.58 -9.63 -4.07
N SER A 262 -7.75 -8.86 -2.99
CA SER A 262 -9.06 -8.28 -2.68
C SER A 262 -9.41 -7.21 -3.70
N ARG A 263 -8.54 -6.19 -3.83
CA ARG A 263 -8.66 -5.15 -4.84
C ARG A 263 -7.46 -5.07 -5.76
N ALA A 264 -7.70 -4.79 -7.03
CA ALA A 264 -6.62 -4.55 -7.98
C ALA A 264 -6.18 -3.08 -8.01
N LEU A 265 -7.06 -2.17 -8.42
CA LEU A 265 -6.73 -0.77 -8.67
C LEU A 265 -7.50 0.12 -7.68
N GLY A 266 -6.79 0.99 -6.95
CA GLY A 266 -7.38 1.79 -5.87
C GLY A 266 -6.95 3.24 -5.87
N ILE A 267 -7.89 4.18 -5.75
CA ILE A 267 -7.62 5.58 -5.40
C ILE A 267 -8.56 6.02 -4.28
N PHE A 268 -7.98 6.44 -3.16
CA PHE A 268 -8.71 6.83 -1.96
C PHE A 268 -8.29 8.25 -1.56
N SER A 269 -9.09 9.25 -1.92
CA SER A 269 -8.88 10.63 -1.50
C SER A 269 -9.60 10.90 -0.19
N ARG A 270 -8.87 11.45 0.79
CA ARG A 270 -9.33 11.61 2.17
C ARG A 270 -9.01 12.96 2.80
N ASP A 271 -7.88 13.56 2.42
CA ASP A 271 -7.14 14.43 3.33
C ASP A 271 -6.76 15.81 2.74
N GLY A 272 -7.45 16.25 1.69
CA GLY A 272 -7.34 17.58 1.10
C GLY A 272 -6.40 17.71 -0.10
N GLY A 273 -5.43 16.81 -0.23
CA GLY A 273 -4.53 16.75 -1.39
C GLY A 273 -5.28 16.35 -2.67
N ARG A 274 -4.98 17.04 -3.77
CA ARG A 274 -5.60 16.77 -5.08
C ARG A 274 -4.91 15.60 -5.76
N ILE A 275 -5.68 14.74 -6.42
CA ILE A 275 -5.16 13.60 -7.18
C ILE A 275 -5.34 13.85 -8.68
N SER A 276 -4.23 14.21 -9.30
CA SER A 276 -3.95 14.57 -10.70
C SER A 276 -3.56 13.48 -11.67
N ASN A 277 -4.16 13.36 -12.86
CA ASN A 277 -3.52 12.73 -14.03
C ASN A 277 -2.98 11.31 -13.72
N VAL A 278 -3.90 10.42 -13.36
CA VAL A 278 -3.58 9.04 -13.01
C VAL A 278 -3.98 8.13 -14.15
N ARG A 279 -3.11 7.21 -14.54
CA ARG A 279 -3.41 6.19 -15.55
C ARG A 279 -3.08 4.79 -15.05
N PHE A 280 -4.06 3.89 -15.21
CA PHE A 280 -3.88 2.45 -15.13
C PHE A 280 -4.03 1.88 -16.55
N SER A 281 -3.00 1.20 -17.06
CA SER A 281 -2.99 0.73 -18.46
C SER A 281 -2.41 -0.68 -18.59
N ARG A 282 -3.05 -1.55 -19.36
CA ARG A 282 -2.56 -2.91 -19.67
C ARG A 282 -2.32 -3.74 -18.39
N ILE A 283 -3.40 -3.98 -17.64
CA ILE A 283 -3.34 -4.68 -16.36
C ILE A 283 -4.26 -5.90 -16.38
N SER A 284 -3.71 -7.07 -16.04
CA SER A 284 -4.53 -8.26 -15.79
C SER A 284 -4.98 -8.30 -14.33
N VAL A 285 -6.26 -8.56 -14.06
CA VAL A 285 -6.82 -8.57 -12.70
C VAL A 285 -7.45 -9.92 -12.34
N GLU A 286 -7.15 -10.41 -11.15
CA GLU A 286 -7.91 -11.48 -10.50
C GLU A 286 -8.21 -11.03 -9.06
N CYS A 287 -9.46 -10.59 -8.87
CA CYS A 287 -9.96 -10.08 -7.60
C CYS A 287 -10.95 -11.06 -6.97
N ARG A 288 -10.79 -11.32 -5.67
CA ARG A 288 -11.62 -12.25 -4.90
C ARG A 288 -12.11 -11.59 -3.62
N GLU A 289 -13.20 -12.10 -3.09
CA GLU A 289 -13.73 -11.64 -1.82
C GLU A 289 -12.74 -11.92 -0.67
N THR A 290 -12.79 -11.07 0.34
CA THR A 290 -12.06 -11.24 1.60
C THR A 290 -12.99 -11.23 2.80
N PRO A 291 -12.58 -11.86 3.93
CA PRO A 291 -13.26 -11.69 5.21
C PRO A 291 -13.19 -10.23 5.70
N ASP A 292 -14.05 -9.89 6.68
CA ASP A 292 -14.24 -8.53 7.21
C ASP A 292 -12.97 -7.84 7.73
N GLY A 293 -11.93 -8.62 8.10
CA GLY A 293 -10.69 -8.09 8.67
C GLY A 293 -9.84 -7.32 7.66
N PHE A 294 -10.14 -7.47 6.37
CA PHE A 294 -9.52 -6.73 5.29
C PHE A 294 -10.42 -5.64 4.72
N TRP A 295 -9.79 -4.67 4.07
CA TRP A 295 -10.51 -3.66 3.30
C TRP A 295 -10.81 -4.20 1.91
N GLY A 296 -12.07 -4.05 1.49
CA GLY A 296 -12.55 -4.47 0.19
C GLY A 296 -13.06 -5.87 0.12
N SER A 297 -13.66 -6.16 -1.02
CA SER A 297 -14.08 -7.49 -1.36
C SER A 297 -14.28 -7.62 -2.87
N GLY A 298 -13.20 -7.99 -3.56
CA GLY A 298 -13.23 -8.45 -4.95
C GLY A 298 -13.31 -7.36 -6.02
N GLU A 299 -13.01 -6.09 -5.73
CA GLU A 299 -13.11 -4.99 -6.72
C GLU A 299 -11.93 -4.94 -7.71
N ALA A 300 -12.21 -4.96 -9.01
CA ALA A 300 -11.20 -4.69 -10.05
C ALA A 300 -10.71 -3.24 -10.02
N LEU A 301 -11.61 -2.30 -9.72
CA LEU A 301 -11.31 -0.87 -9.59
C LEU A 301 -12.17 -0.27 -8.49
N THR A 302 -11.54 0.43 -7.55
CA THR A 302 -12.22 1.28 -6.56
C THR A 302 -11.62 2.68 -6.59
N VAL A 303 -12.48 3.68 -6.66
CA VAL A 303 -12.11 5.10 -6.63
C VAL A 303 -13.09 5.80 -5.71
N ASN A 304 -12.59 6.45 -4.66
CA ASN A 304 -13.47 7.16 -3.76
C ASN A 304 -12.87 8.47 -3.24
N VAL A 305 -13.77 9.46 -3.07
CA VAL A 305 -13.49 10.76 -2.44
C VAL A 305 -14.43 10.88 -1.25
N VAL A 306 -13.89 10.74 -0.04
CA VAL A 306 -14.64 10.70 1.22
C VAL A 306 -13.89 11.55 2.22
N ASP A 307 -14.53 12.42 2.97
CA ASP A 307 -13.82 13.19 4.00
C ASP A 307 -13.36 12.24 5.13
N ARG A 308 -12.05 12.25 5.46
CA ARG A 308 -11.56 11.52 6.64
C ARG A 308 -12.16 12.10 7.91
N ILE A 309 -12.13 13.43 8.00
CA ILE A 309 -12.70 14.25 9.07
C ILE A 309 -13.27 15.52 8.43
N ALA A 310 -14.29 16.11 9.05
CA ALA A 310 -14.97 17.29 8.50
C ALA A 310 -14.05 18.52 8.39
N GLU A 311 -13.09 18.65 9.30
CA GLU A 311 -12.14 19.77 9.38
C GLU A 311 -11.09 19.75 8.27
N ARG A 312 -10.90 18.59 7.63
CA ARG A 312 -9.96 18.39 6.53
C ARG A 312 -10.65 17.58 5.43
N PRO A 313 -11.47 18.24 4.60
CA PRO A 313 -12.20 17.56 3.54
C PRO A 313 -11.25 16.96 2.50
N ALA A 314 -11.69 15.91 1.82
CA ALA A 314 -10.95 15.22 0.79
C ALA A 314 -10.68 16.12 -0.42
N GLY A 315 -9.52 15.94 -1.05
CA GLY A 315 -9.20 16.64 -2.29
C GLY A 315 -9.86 15.98 -3.50
N ALA A 316 -10.03 16.76 -4.58
CA ALA A 316 -10.67 16.27 -5.79
C ALA A 316 -9.78 15.24 -6.53
N ILE A 317 -10.42 14.31 -7.23
CA ILE A 317 -9.77 13.42 -8.22
C ILE A 317 -10.09 13.91 -9.63
N GLU A 318 -9.06 14.12 -10.44
CA GLU A 318 -9.15 14.72 -11.77
C GLU A 318 -8.29 13.98 -12.79
N ASN A 319 -8.87 13.73 -13.97
CA ASN A 319 -8.20 13.12 -15.13
C ASN A 319 -7.70 11.70 -14.83
N LEU A 320 -8.64 10.80 -14.55
CA LEU A 320 -8.38 9.38 -14.37
C LEU A 320 -8.60 8.63 -15.68
N ILE A 321 -7.59 7.88 -16.12
CA ILE A 321 -7.69 6.98 -17.27
C ILE A 321 -7.47 5.54 -16.79
N VAL A 322 -8.42 4.66 -17.06
CA VAL A 322 -8.29 3.22 -16.86
C VAL A 322 -8.53 2.54 -18.21
N GLU A 323 -7.55 1.79 -18.69
CA GLU A 323 -7.65 1.16 -20.00
C GLU A 323 -6.90 -0.16 -20.12
N ASP A 324 -7.34 -0.98 -21.07
CA ASP A 324 -6.74 -2.29 -21.36
C ASP A 324 -6.65 -3.16 -20.10
N VAL A 325 -7.76 -3.22 -19.35
CA VAL A 325 -7.88 -4.04 -18.14
C VAL A 325 -8.69 -5.28 -18.46
N THR A 326 -8.12 -6.45 -18.15
CA THR A 326 -8.76 -7.75 -18.43
C THR A 326 -8.67 -8.69 -17.25
N GLY A 327 -9.66 -9.55 -17.03
CA GLY A 327 -9.55 -10.64 -16.05
C GLY A 327 -10.86 -10.96 -15.34
N ARG A 328 -10.83 -11.20 -14.04
CA ARG A 328 -12.01 -11.54 -13.24
C ARG A 328 -12.10 -10.75 -11.94
N MET A 329 -13.34 -10.57 -11.48
CA MET A 329 -13.64 -9.92 -10.20
C MET A 329 -14.83 -10.60 -9.52
N GLU A 330 -14.83 -10.66 -8.20
CA GLU A 330 -15.96 -11.17 -7.41
C GLU A 330 -16.85 -10.04 -6.83
N GLY A 331 -16.34 -8.81 -6.82
CA GLY A 331 -17.06 -7.59 -6.44
C GLY A 331 -17.55 -6.79 -7.65
N ALA A 332 -17.45 -5.46 -7.57
CA ALA A 332 -17.84 -4.53 -8.62
C ALA A 332 -16.73 -3.50 -8.92
N ILE A 333 -16.84 -2.80 -10.05
CA ILE A 333 -16.10 -1.56 -10.26
C ILE A 333 -16.86 -0.43 -9.55
N THR A 334 -16.18 0.32 -8.67
CA THR A 334 -16.80 1.41 -7.89
C THR A 334 -16.07 2.74 -8.10
N ILE A 335 -16.83 3.80 -8.39
CA ILE A 335 -16.32 5.19 -8.54
C ILE A 335 -17.27 6.14 -7.82
N ILE A 336 -16.91 6.57 -6.61
CA ILE A 336 -17.83 7.21 -5.66
C ILE A 336 -17.27 8.54 -5.16
N ALA A 337 -17.92 9.64 -5.50
CA ALA A 337 -17.69 10.92 -4.83
C ALA A 337 -18.71 11.10 -3.70
N ALA A 338 -18.26 11.00 -2.47
CA ALA A 338 -19.06 11.29 -1.27
C ALA A 338 -18.81 12.71 -0.74
N ALA A 339 -17.67 13.30 -1.07
CA ALA A 339 -17.32 14.65 -0.66
C ALA A 339 -17.53 15.68 -1.78
N PRO A 340 -17.79 16.97 -1.46
CA PRO A 340 -18.07 18.01 -2.45
C PRO A 340 -16.95 18.29 -3.47
N SER A 341 -15.70 17.94 -3.16
CA SER A 341 -14.57 18.14 -4.07
C SER A 341 -14.67 17.30 -5.35
N GLY A 342 -15.34 16.14 -5.23
CA GLY A 342 -15.82 15.33 -6.34
C GLY A 342 -14.77 14.58 -7.13
N ILE A 343 -15.25 13.83 -8.13
CA ILE A 343 -14.44 13.14 -9.13
C ILE A 343 -14.83 13.68 -10.50
N ARG A 344 -13.85 13.99 -11.35
CA ARG A 344 -14.12 14.51 -12.69
C ARG A 344 -13.15 14.03 -13.76
N ASN A 345 -13.64 13.98 -15.01
CA ASN A 345 -12.89 13.54 -16.19
C ASN A 345 -12.34 12.11 -16.04
N VAL A 346 -13.24 11.14 -15.99
CA VAL A 346 -12.90 9.71 -15.90
C VAL A 346 -13.08 9.06 -17.26
N SER A 347 -12.10 8.28 -17.70
CA SER A 347 -12.21 7.43 -18.89
C SER A 347 -11.98 5.96 -18.54
N LEU A 348 -12.96 5.12 -18.85
CA LEU A 348 -12.85 3.67 -18.80
C LEU A 348 -12.89 3.16 -20.24
N THR A 349 -11.79 2.61 -20.74
CA THR A 349 -11.67 2.22 -22.16
C THR A 349 -11.09 0.83 -22.34
N ARG A 350 -11.72 -0.03 -23.16
CA ARG A 350 -11.25 -1.42 -23.42
C ARG A 350 -11.07 -2.21 -22.12
N ILE A 351 -12.17 -2.36 -21.39
CA ILE A 351 -12.23 -3.14 -20.15
C ILE A 351 -13.00 -4.43 -20.45
N ALA A 352 -12.42 -5.59 -20.14
CA ALA A 352 -13.04 -6.89 -20.34
C ALA A 352 -12.88 -7.77 -19.10
N VAL A 353 -13.88 -7.77 -18.22
CA VAL A 353 -13.81 -8.45 -16.92
C VAL A 353 -14.97 -9.43 -16.76
N ASP A 354 -14.70 -10.63 -16.27
CA ASP A 354 -15.72 -11.60 -15.88
C ASP A 354 -16.09 -11.40 -14.40
N GLN A 355 -17.34 -10.99 -14.14
CA GLN A 355 -17.87 -10.87 -12.79
C GLN A 355 -18.42 -12.22 -12.32
N GLN A 356 -17.97 -12.69 -11.17
CA GLN A 356 -18.34 -14.00 -10.62
C GLN A 356 -18.88 -13.87 -9.19
N PRO A 357 -19.75 -14.78 -8.72
CA PRO A 357 -20.10 -14.83 -7.31
C PRO A 357 -18.88 -15.27 -6.49
N GLY A 358 -18.52 -14.50 -5.46
CA GLY A 358 -17.59 -14.97 -4.43
C GLY A 358 -18.28 -15.87 -3.40
N GLU A 359 -17.48 -16.64 -2.68
CA GLU A 359 -17.95 -17.63 -1.71
C GLU A 359 -18.44 -17.02 -0.40
N LEU A 360 -17.95 -15.82 -0.03
CA LEU A 360 -18.23 -15.15 1.23
C LEU A 360 -19.47 -14.24 1.15
N GLY A 361 -19.83 -13.79 -0.06
CA GLY A 361 -20.87 -12.80 -0.31
C GLY A 361 -20.53 -11.38 0.18
N THR A 362 -19.29 -11.13 0.63
CA THR A 362 -18.85 -9.83 1.14
C THR A 362 -18.72 -8.77 0.03
N GLY A 363 -18.60 -9.18 -1.23
CA GLY A 363 -18.59 -8.31 -2.41
C GLY A 363 -19.92 -7.61 -2.66
N ARG A 364 -21.02 -8.03 -2.01
CA ARG A 364 -22.36 -7.44 -2.16
C ARG A 364 -22.52 -6.08 -1.47
N THR A 365 -21.46 -5.58 -0.84
CA THR A 365 -21.37 -4.24 -0.28
C THR A 365 -20.21 -3.49 -0.94
N TYR A 366 -20.31 -2.17 -1.02
CA TYR A 366 -19.16 -1.33 -1.33
C TYR A 366 -18.55 -0.76 -0.06
N ASP A 367 -17.25 -0.51 -0.10
CA ASP A 367 -16.45 -0.15 1.06
C ASP A 367 -15.89 1.27 0.91
N LEU A 368 -16.18 2.12 1.90
CA LEU A 368 -15.73 3.50 1.95
C LEU A 368 -14.75 3.78 3.08
N ARG A 369 -14.34 2.74 3.83
CA ARG A 369 -13.36 2.88 4.90
C ARG A 369 -12.03 3.44 4.36
N PRO A 370 -11.31 4.23 5.17
CA PRO A 370 -11.75 4.78 6.44
C PRO A 370 -12.66 5.98 6.20
N THR A 371 -13.59 6.15 7.12
CA THR A 371 -14.52 7.28 7.26
C THR A 371 -14.33 7.90 8.64
N ASN A 372 -14.94 9.04 8.91
CA ASN A 372 -14.89 9.63 10.26
C ASN A 372 -15.50 8.69 11.33
N ALA A 373 -16.52 7.90 10.96
CA ALA A 373 -17.28 7.05 11.88
C ALA A 373 -16.45 5.87 12.42
N ASP A 374 -15.50 5.33 11.64
CA ASP A 374 -14.61 4.27 12.10
C ASP A 374 -13.30 4.77 12.73
N LEU A 375 -13.06 6.10 12.73
CA LEU A 375 -11.86 6.75 13.29
C LEU A 375 -12.09 7.42 14.67
N ALA A 376 -13.26 8.00 14.94
CA ALA A 376 -13.58 8.69 16.20
C ALA A 376 -14.38 7.79 17.18
N PRO A 377 -14.22 7.90 18.52
CA PRO A 377 -14.36 6.76 19.42
C PRO A 377 -15.82 6.46 19.82
N ARG A 378 -16.28 5.24 19.52
CA ARG A 378 -16.95 4.26 20.42
C ARG A 378 -17.47 3.08 19.60
N ALA A 379 -16.80 1.93 19.71
CA ALA A 379 -17.46 0.66 19.45
C ALA A 379 -18.12 0.23 20.76
N ASP A 380 -19.43 0.41 20.88
CA ASP A 380 -20.21 -0.41 21.81
C ASP A 380 -20.39 -1.85 21.26
N GLY A 381 -20.11 -2.07 19.97
CA GLY A 381 -20.21 -3.35 19.24
C GLY A 381 -18.90 -4.13 18.98
N GLY A 382 -17.73 -3.63 19.41
CA GLY A 382 -16.42 -4.28 19.22
C GLY A 382 -15.73 -4.04 17.87
N GLY A 383 -14.50 -4.54 17.73
CA GLY A 383 -13.68 -4.45 16.52
C GLY A 383 -12.44 -3.57 16.61
N ARG A 384 -11.70 -3.46 15.50
CA ARG A 384 -10.46 -2.69 15.40
C ARG A 384 -10.68 -1.39 14.63
N ALA A 385 -10.39 -0.26 15.28
CA ALA A 385 -10.44 1.07 14.66
C ALA A 385 -9.59 1.12 13.39
N ASN A 386 -10.03 1.90 12.39
CA ASN A 386 -9.36 1.98 11.09
C ASN A 386 -9.16 0.59 10.44
N ALA A 387 -10.06 -0.36 10.71
CA ALA A 387 -10.04 -1.70 10.12
C ALA A 387 -11.47 -2.25 9.97
N TRP A 388 -12.08 -2.74 11.05
CA TRP A 388 -13.36 -3.45 11.01
C TRP A 388 -14.25 -3.15 12.24
N THR A 389 -14.23 -1.92 12.73
CA THR A 389 -15.16 -1.49 13.80
C THR A 389 -16.59 -1.81 13.42
N ARG A 390 -17.34 -2.47 14.32
CA ARG A 390 -18.75 -2.79 14.11
C ARG A 390 -19.66 -1.77 14.76
N GLY A 391 -20.72 -1.40 14.04
CA GLY A 391 -21.80 -0.56 14.56
C GLY A 391 -22.76 -1.35 15.45
N SER A 392 -23.77 -0.67 15.99
CA SER A 392 -24.81 -1.27 16.84
C SER A 392 -25.65 -2.35 16.14
N ASP A 393 -25.66 -2.37 14.81
CA ASP A 393 -26.31 -3.38 13.97
C ASP A 393 -25.42 -4.61 13.69
N GLY A 394 -24.19 -4.63 14.22
CA GLY A 394 -23.21 -5.69 14.02
C GLY A 394 -22.47 -5.66 12.68
N ARG A 395 -22.81 -4.73 11.78
CA ARG A 395 -22.12 -4.55 10.50
C ARG A 395 -20.84 -3.75 10.68
N VAL A 396 -19.87 -3.98 9.80
CA VAL A 396 -18.66 -3.16 9.76
C VAL A 396 -19.02 -1.76 9.27
N ILE A 397 -18.62 -0.74 10.03
CA ILE A 397 -18.84 0.67 9.70
C ILE A 397 -18.11 1.00 8.39
N GLY A 398 -18.79 1.74 7.51
CA GLY A 398 -18.26 2.13 6.20
C GLY A 398 -18.55 1.14 5.06
N LEU A 399 -19.08 -0.06 5.36
CA LEU A 399 -19.65 -0.96 4.36
C LEU A 399 -21.10 -0.61 4.07
N GLN A 400 -21.46 -0.54 2.80
CA GLN A 400 -22.77 -0.08 2.34
C GLN A 400 -23.39 -1.01 1.32
N ASP A 401 -24.70 -1.18 1.37
CA ASP A 401 -25.42 -1.99 0.39
C ASP A 401 -25.52 -1.25 -0.95
N TYR A 402 -25.30 -1.98 -2.05
CA TYR A 402 -25.62 -1.43 -3.36
C TYR A 402 -27.14 -1.26 -3.50
N PRO A 403 -27.61 -0.12 -4.02
CA PRO A 403 -29.03 0.11 -4.29
C PRO A 403 -29.59 -0.94 -5.26
N ARG A 404 -30.56 -1.72 -4.78
CA ARG A 404 -31.18 -2.84 -5.52
C ARG A 404 -30.20 -3.98 -5.88
N GLY A 405 -29.13 -4.15 -5.10
CA GLY A 405 -28.17 -5.24 -5.25
C GLY A 405 -26.93 -4.86 -6.07
N MET A 406 -25.94 -5.76 -6.07
CA MET A 406 -24.60 -5.51 -6.64
C MET A 406 -24.62 -5.38 -8.18
N PRO A 407 -24.26 -4.22 -8.74
CA PRO A 407 -24.11 -4.05 -10.19
C PRO A 407 -22.73 -4.54 -10.66
N ALA A 408 -22.45 -4.42 -11.95
CA ALA A 408 -21.10 -4.61 -12.49
C ALA A 408 -20.25 -3.34 -12.32
N VAL A 409 -20.87 -2.17 -12.52
CA VAL A 409 -20.25 -0.85 -12.32
C VAL A 409 -21.19 0.03 -11.50
N TYR A 410 -20.67 0.62 -10.42
CA TYR A 410 -21.39 1.55 -9.56
C TYR A 410 -20.71 2.91 -9.55
N VAL A 411 -21.44 3.96 -9.91
CA VAL A 411 -20.93 5.32 -10.06
C VAL A 411 -21.81 6.30 -9.30
N VAL A 412 -21.19 7.14 -8.46
CA VAL A 412 -21.89 8.15 -7.66
C VAL A 412 -21.19 9.49 -7.80
N ASP A 413 -21.93 10.53 -8.22
CA ASP A 413 -21.48 11.94 -8.32
C ASP A 413 -20.15 12.16 -9.07
N VAL A 414 -20.01 11.50 -10.22
CA VAL A 414 -18.85 11.68 -11.11
C VAL A 414 -19.19 12.60 -12.27
N ALA A 415 -18.46 13.71 -12.39
CA ALA A 415 -18.63 14.67 -13.49
C ALA A 415 -17.77 14.30 -14.70
N GLY A 416 -18.41 13.93 -15.81
CA GLY A 416 -17.70 13.61 -17.05
C GLY A 416 -17.01 12.24 -17.00
N ILE A 417 -17.80 11.19 -17.13
CA ILE A 417 -17.34 9.81 -17.27
C ILE A 417 -17.58 9.30 -18.69
N LEU A 418 -16.54 8.79 -19.33
CA LEU A 418 -16.58 8.17 -20.65
C LEU A 418 -16.29 6.69 -20.53
N MET A 419 -17.24 5.85 -20.95
CA MET A 419 -17.07 4.41 -21.05
C MET A 419 -17.04 3.99 -22.52
N LYS A 420 -15.94 3.40 -22.98
CA LYS A 420 -15.78 2.92 -24.37
C LYS A 420 -15.28 1.49 -24.36
N GLU A 421 -16.01 0.58 -25.00
CA GLU A 421 -15.63 -0.84 -25.06
C GLU A 421 -15.42 -1.45 -23.66
N VAL A 422 -16.30 -1.10 -22.72
CA VAL A 422 -16.39 -1.71 -21.40
C VAL A 422 -17.35 -2.89 -21.49
N ARG A 423 -16.85 -4.10 -21.28
CA ARG A 423 -17.59 -5.37 -21.34
C ARG A 423 -17.39 -6.10 -20.03
N ILE A 424 -18.48 -6.34 -19.30
CA ILE A 424 -18.46 -7.16 -18.10
C ILE A 424 -19.35 -8.37 -18.33
N THR A 425 -18.77 -9.57 -18.32
CA THR A 425 -19.53 -10.82 -18.43
C THR A 425 -20.10 -11.14 -17.06
N ARG A 426 -21.41 -11.41 -16.97
CA ARG A 426 -22.09 -11.74 -15.71
C ARG A 426 -22.78 -13.11 -15.80
N PRO A 427 -23.00 -13.81 -14.67
CA PRO A 427 -23.67 -15.11 -14.67
C PRO A 427 -25.11 -15.01 -15.20
N THR A 428 -25.61 -16.08 -15.82
CA THR A 428 -27.01 -16.20 -16.27
C THR A 428 -27.58 -17.54 -15.79
N PRO A 429 -28.64 -17.55 -14.94
CA PRO A 429 -29.31 -16.37 -14.37
C PRO A 429 -28.40 -15.58 -13.41
N LEU A 430 -28.75 -14.31 -13.17
CA LEU A 430 -28.05 -13.50 -12.18
C LEU A 430 -28.22 -14.11 -10.78
N PRO A 431 -27.16 -14.13 -9.94
CA PRO A 431 -27.28 -14.56 -8.55
C PRO A 431 -28.24 -13.65 -7.75
N GLN A 432 -28.82 -14.19 -6.68
CA GLN A 432 -29.68 -13.41 -5.79
C GLN A 432 -28.90 -12.23 -5.16
N GLY A 433 -29.53 -11.06 -5.11
CA GLY A 433 -28.92 -9.84 -4.57
C GLY A 433 -28.02 -9.10 -5.56
N TRP A 434 -27.97 -9.52 -6.82
CA TRP A 434 -27.30 -8.80 -7.90
C TRP A 434 -28.28 -7.87 -8.61
N ASN A 435 -27.78 -6.71 -9.04
CA ASN A 435 -28.58 -5.75 -9.79
C ASN A 435 -28.86 -6.26 -11.19
N GLU A 436 -30.10 -6.08 -11.67
CA GLU A 436 -30.46 -6.37 -13.07
C GLU A 436 -29.79 -5.39 -14.05
N ASN A 437 -29.45 -4.18 -13.60
CA ASN A 437 -28.70 -3.22 -14.39
C ASN A 437 -27.20 -3.43 -14.19
N ASP A 438 -26.46 -3.58 -15.29
CA ASP A 438 -25.00 -3.73 -15.23
C ASP A 438 -24.32 -2.47 -14.71
N VAL A 439 -24.79 -1.30 -15.13
CA VAL A 439 -24.24 0.00 -14.74
C VAL A 439 -25.30 0.80 -14.00
N VAL A 440 -24.96 1.26 -12.80
CA VAL A 440 -25.83 2.08 -11.96
C VAL A 440 -25.14 3.42 -11.70
N PHE A 441 -25.87 4.49 -12.02
CA PHE A 441 -25.48 5.87 -11.71
C PHE A 441 -26.40 6.43 -10.63
N GLU A 442 -25.81 7.05 -9.62
CA GLU A 442 -26.54 7.79 -8.59
C GLU A 442 -25.95 9.18 -8.34
N THR A 443 -26.75 10.01 -7.69
CA THR A 443 -26.33 11.28 -7.11
C THR A 443 -26.28 11.14 -5.59
N ALA A 444 -25.27 11.67 -4.91
CA ALA A 444 -25.22 11.64 -3.46
C ALA A 444 -26.32 12.54 -2.87
N ALA A 445 -26.72 12.24 -1.63
CA ALA A 445 -27.74 13.02 -0.92
C ALA A 445 -27.25 14.47 -0.66
N PRO A 446 -28.02 15.53 -1.02
CA PRO A 446 -27.56 16.92 -0.96
C PRO A 446 -27.22 17.48 0.43
N ASP A 447 -27.77 16.90 1.48
CA ASP A 447 -27.57 17.27 2.88
C ASP A 447 -26.48 16.42 3.56
N GLY A 448 -25.87 15.50 2.81
CA GLY A 448 -25.10 14.43 3.39
C GLY A 448 -25.91 13.67 4.44
N SER A 449 -27.23 13.48 4.32
CA SER A 449 -27.98 12.59 5.22
C SER A 449 -27.80 11.11 4.87
N GLY A 450 -27.07 10.83 3.79
CA GLY A 450 -26.27 9.62 3.67
C GLY A 450 -24.92 9.70 4.41
N ALA A 451 -24.71 10.70 5.30
CA ALA A 451 -23.50 10.83 6.13
C ALA A 451 -23.48 9.64 7.07
N TRP A 452 -22.88 8.56 6.56
CA TRP A 452 -21.97 7.62 7.23
C TRP A 452 -22.27 7.35 8.71
N GLN A 453 -23.56 7.27 9.07
CA GLN A 453 -24.15 7.01 10.38
C GLN A 453 -25.19 5.91 10.13
N ASN A 454 -25.18 4.81 10.86
CA ASN A 454 -24.95 4.71 12.30
C ASN A 454 -23.75 3.87 12.72
#